data_AF-A0A7X7HR82-F1
#
_entry.id   AF-A0A7X7HR82-F1
#
_cell.length_a   1.000
_cell.length_b   1.000
_cell.length_c   1.000
_cell.angle_alpha   90.00
_cell.angle_beta   90.00
_cell.angle_gamma   90.00
#
_symmetry.space_group_name_H-M   'P 1'
#
loop_
_entity.id
_entity.type
_entity.pdbx_description
1 polymer ?
#
loop_
_entity_poly.entity_id
_entity_poly.type
_entity_poly.pdbx_seq_one_letter_code
_entity_poly.pdbx_strand_id
1 'polypeptide(L)'
;MAIKAEYIWIDGTEPTARLRSKTRILADGASTTPADLPIWGFDGSSTNQAPGDNSDCVLRPVAVYPDPIRGGDDVLVMCEVLLIDMTPHPTNNRAACAEVAEKFADHEPLFGIEQEYTFFKDGRPLGFPVGGFPAPQGFYYCGVGADEVFGREVVEAHMEACIEAGVGLSGINAEVMPGQWEFQVGPLSPLEVSDQLWVARWLLYRIAEEFDISATVEPKPVKGDWNGAGAHTNFSTKAMREGYDPIIAACEALGTKAEEHVKNYGHGIEDRLTGAHETAPWTEFSYGVSNRGASIRIPWQVAVDKKGYIEDRRPNANMDPYVVTRLITDTVCSAAL
;
A
#
# COMPACT_ATOMS: atom_id res chain seq x y z
N MET A 1 20.96 12.37 -22.86
CA MET A 1 20.09 11.68 -23.84
C MET A 1 18.64 12.08 -23.58
N ALA A 2 17.69 11.84 -24.50
CA ALA A 2 16.27 12.04 -24.18
C ALA A 2 15.86 11.13 -23.01
N ILE A 3 15.02 11.65 -22.10
CA ILE A 3 14.59 10.97 -20.86
C ILE A 3 13.18 10.42 -21.05
N LYS A 4 12.93 9.18 -20.65
CA LYS A 4 11.60 8.58 -20.60
C LYS A 4 11.01 8.77 -19.22
N ALA A 5 9.91 9.49 -19.14
CA ALA A 5 9.16 9.71 -17.91
C ALA A 5 7.87 8.89 -17.94
N GLU A 6 7.78 7.87 -17.09
CA GLU A 6 6.58 7.04 -16.93
C GLU A 6 5.62 7.71 -15.95
N TYR A 7 4.55 8.33 -16.45
CA TYR A 7 3.53 8.97 -15.62
C TYR A 7 2.59 7.89 -15.10
N ILE A 8 2.54 7.73 -13.78
CA ILE A 8 1.74 6.72 -13.06
C ILE A 8 0.63 7.44 -12.29
N TRP A 9 -0.61 6.93 -12.37
CA TRP A 9 -1.74 7.46 -11.62
C TRP A 9 -2.73 6.38 -11.21
N ILE A 10 -3.62 6.72 -10.28
CA ILE A 10 -4.72 5.87 -9.81
C ILE A 10 -6.01 6.26 -10.54
N ASP A 11 -6.74 5.25 -11.03
CA ASP A 11 -7.99 5.45 -11.76
C ASP A 11 -9.24 5.53 -10.86
N GLY A 12 -10.42 5.55 -11.49
CA GLY A 12 -11.72 5.60 -10.82
C GLY A 12 -12.45 4.25 -10.77
N THR A 13 -11.73 3.13 -10.91
CA THR A 13 -12.37 1.81 -10.83
C THR A 13 -12.94 1.58 -9.44
N GLU A 14 -14.19 1.12 -9.38
CA GLU A 14 -14.85 0.67 -8.16
C GLU A 14 -15.04 -0.86 -8.19
N PRO A 15 -14.96 -1.55 -7.03
CA PRO A 15 -14.78 -1.00 -5.69
C PRO A 15 -13.31 -0.75 -5.30
N THR A 16 -12.35 -1.11 -6.15
CA THR A 16 -10.91 -0.92 -5.91
C THR A 16 -10.28 -0.27 -7.14
N ALA A 17 -9.71 0.91 -6.93
CA ALA A 17 -9.04 1.66 -7.97
C ALA A 17 -7.77 0.94 -8.44
N ARG A 18 -7.38 1.18 -9.70
CA ARG A 18 -6.25 0.52 -10.35
C ARG A 18 -5.20 1.52 -10.79
N LEU A 19 -3.95 1.07 -10.82
CA LEU A 19 -2.85 1.82 -11.40
C LEU A 19 -2.96 1.86 -12.93
N ARG A 20 -2.60 3.01 -13.48
CA ARG A 20 -2.46 3.26 -14.92
C ARG A 20 -1.13 3.96 -15.14
N SER A 21 -0.51 3.76 -16.31
CA SER A 21 0.69 4.53 -16.66
C SER A 21 0.82 4.78 -18.16
N LYS A 22 1.64 5.77 -18.51
CA LYS A 22 2.10 6.02 -19.89
C LYS A 22 3.38 6.84 -19.94
N THR A 23 4.14 6.70 -21.02
CA THR A 23 5.47 7.31 -21.16
C THR A 23 5.46 8.63 -21.92
N ARG A 24 6.02 9.69 -21.33
CA ARG A 24 6.42 10.92 -22.02
C ARG A 24 7.90 10.88 -22.35
N ILE A 25 8.29 11.39 -23.53
CA ILE A 25 9.69 11.63 -23.86
C ILE A 25 10.01 13.09 -23.56
N LEU A 26 10.99 13.31 -22.69
CA LEU A 26 11.52 14.63 -22.35
C LEU A 26 12.81 14.89 -23.13
N ALA A 27 13.08 16.17 -23.37
CA ALA A 27 14.31 16.60 -24.02
C ALA A 27 15.56 16.23 -23.19
N ASP A 28 16.70 16.14 -23.85
CA ASP A 28 17.98 15.92 -23.18
C ASP A 28 18.27 17.03 -22.15
N GLY A 29 18.68 16.64 -20.94
CA GLY A 29 18.93 17.56 -19.83
C GLY A 29 17.68 18.22 -19.24
N ALA A 30 16.47 17.74 -19.56
CA ALA A 30 15.26 18.21 -18.91
C ALA A 30 15.33 17.95 -17.40
N SER A 31 14.85 18.93 -16.60
CA SER A 31 14.69 18.74 -15.16
C SER A 31 13.64 17.66 -14.89
N THR A 32 13.93 16.80 -13.93
CA THR A 32 13.05 15.73 -13.44
C THR A 32 12.55 16.00 -12.03
N THR A 33 12.59 17.26 -11.56
CA THR A 33 11.90 17.60 -10.31
C THR A 33 10.38 17.60 -10.53
N PRO A 34 9.55 17.23 -9.54
CA PRO A 34 8.10 17.25 -9.70
C PRO A 34 7.54 18.59 -10.21
N ALA A 35 8.10 19.71 -9.75
CA ALA A 35 7.62 21.05 -10.11
C ALA A 35 7.98 21.47 -11.55
N ASP A 36 9.09 20.96 -12.09
CA ASP A 36 9.53 21.28 -13.46
C ASP A 36 8.95 20.32 -14.51
N LEU A 37 8.47 19.14 -14.07
CA LEU A 37 7.87 18.18 -14.97
C LEU A 37 6.54 18.71 -15.54
N PRO A 38 6.33 18.59 -16.86
CA PRO A 38 5.13 19.10 -17.50
C PRO A 38 3.88 18.38 -16.99
N ILE A 39 2.82 19.14 -16.70
CA ILE A 39 1.48 18.59 -16.54
C ILE A 39 1.11 17.81 -17.81
N TRP A 40 0.32 16.75 -17.67
CA TRP A 40 -0.22 16.00 -18.80
C TRP A 40 -1.72 15.81 -18.67
N GLY A 41 -2.34 15.22 -19.68
CA GLY A 41 -3.75 14.88 -19.65
C GLY A 41 -3.94 13.47 -20.18
N PHE A 42 -5.05 12.84 -19.86
CA PHE A 42 -5.45 11.52 -20.34
C PHE A 42 -6.97 11.47 -20.54
N ASP A 43 -7.41 10.46 -21.28
CA ASP A 43 -8.82 10.17 -21.49
C ASP A 43 -9.41 9.41 -20.29
N GLY A 44 -10.13 10.14 -19.45
CA GLY A 44 -10.81 9.64 -18.26
C GLY A 44 -12.01 8.72 -18.54
N SER A 45 -12.54 8.71 -19.77
CA SER A 45 -13.62 7.77 -20.13
C SER A 45 -13.15 6.32 -20.19
N SER A 46 -11.85 6.12 -20.41
CA SER A 46 -11.21 4.82 -20.44
C SER A 46 -10.75 4.33 -19.05
N THR A 47 -10.99 5.10 -18.00
CA THR A 47 -10.46 4.85 -16.64
C THR A 47 -11.50 5.07 -15.54
N ASN A 48 -12.79 5.09 -15.87
CA ASN A 48 -13.90 5.36 -14.95
C ASN A 48 -13.81 6.73 -14.23
N GLN A 49 -13.19 7.72 -14.85
CA GLN A 49 -12.99 9.04 -14.25
C GLN A 49 -13.82 10.14 -14.92
N ALA A 50 -14.32 9.91 -16.13
CA ALA A 50 -15.12 10.92 -16.82
C ALA A 50 -16.12 10.29 -17.82
N PRO A 51 -17.22 10.97 -18.16
CA PRO A 51 -18.09 10.55 -19.25
C PRO A 51 -17.41 10.78 -20.61
N GLY A 52 -17.87 10.07 -21.66
CA GLY A 52 -17.23 10.11 -22.98
C GLY A 52 -17.33 11.46 -23.72
N ASP A 53 -18.31 12.30 -23.39
CA ASP A 53 -18.51 13.63 -24.01
C ASP A 53 -17.80 14.77 -23.27
N ASN A 54 -17.14 14.48 -22.15
CA ASN A 54 -16.29 15.41 -21.40
C ASN A 54 -15.20 14.64 -20.63
N SER A 55 -14.28 14.00 -21.37
CA SER A 55 -13.42 12.96 -20.82
C SER A 55 -12.03 13.39 -20.35
N ASP A 56 -11.61 14.63 -20.58
CA ASP A 56 -10.26 15.07 -20.26
C ASP A 56 -10.02 15.12 -18.74
N CYS A 57 -8.98 14.45 -18.29
CA CYS A 57 -8.46 14.51 -16.92
C CYS A 57 -6.99 14.94 -16.94
N VAL A 58 -6.53 15.59 -15.88
CA VAL A 58 -5.19 16.19 -15.79
C VAL A 58 -4.30 15.39 -14.84
N LEU A 59 -3.04 15.15 -15.23
CA LEU A 59 -1.99 14.56 -14.41
C LEU A 59 -1.03 15.63 -13.92
N ARG A 60 -0.99 15.85 -12.60
CA ARG A 60 0.00 16.70 -11.95
C ARG A 60 1.07 15.82 -11.28
N PRO A 61 2.35 15.93 -11.68
CA PRO A 61 3.45 15.25 -10.99
C PRO A 61 3.52 15.63 -9.51
N VAL A 62 3.71 14.64 -8.64
CA VAL A 62 3.80 14.85 -7.18
C VAL A 62 5.03 14.21 -6.55
N ALA A 63 5.56 13.14 -7.13
CA ALA A 63 6.82 12.52 -6.73
C ALA A 63 7.52 11.91 -7.95
N VAL A 64 8.85 11.84 -7.91
CA VAL A 64 9.68 11.32 -9.01
C VAL A 64 10.71 10.36 -8.43
N TYR A 65 10.90 9.24 -9.13
CA TYR A 65 11.81 8.15 -8.76
C TYR A 65 12.63 7.76 -10.00
N PRO A 66 13.88 7.28 -9.85
CA PRO A 66 14.57 6.58 -10.93
C PRO A 66 13.72 5.42 -11.46
N ASP A 67 13.76 5.17 -12.78
CA ASP A 67 13.15 3.98 -13.38
C ASP A 67 14.15 2.81 -13.36
N PRO A 68 14.01 1.84 -12.44
CA PRO A 68 14.98 0.75 -12.29
C PRO A 68 14.91 -0.27 -13.44
N ILE A 69 13.80 -0.29 -14.18
CA ILE A 69 13.59 -1.26 -15.27
C ILE A 69 14.25 -0.74 -16.55
N ARG A 70 14.12 0.56 -16.83
CA ARG A 70 14.75 1.18 -17.99
C ARG A 70 16.20 1.58 -17.75
N GLY A 71 16.51 2.00 -16.52
CA GLY A 71 17.83 2.45 -16.10
C GLY A 71 18.26 3.79 -16.71
N GLY A 72 19.48 4.21 -16.39
CA GLY A 72 20.03 5.49 -16.86
C GLY A 72 19.33 6.69 -16.22
N ASP A 73 18.99 7.68 -17.06
CA ASP A 73 18.35 8.93 -16.62
C ASP A 73 16.80 8.86 -16.67
N ASP A 74 16.23 7.69 -17.00
CA ASP A 74 14.78 7.48 -17.10
C ASP A 74 14.12 7.50 -15.70
N VAL A 75 12.86 7.95 -15.63
CA VAL A 75 12.17 8.21 -14.35
C VAL A 75 10.73 7.68 -14.33
N LEU A 76 10.29 7.28 -13.14
CA LEU A 76 8.89 7.07 -12.77
C LEU A 76 8.34 8.35 -12.15
N VAL A 77 7.14 8.75 -12.54
CA VAL A 77 6.49 9.99 -12.11
C VAL A 77 5.13 9.67 -11.51
N MET A 78 5.07 9.63 -10.18
CA MET A 78 3.80 9.52 -9.48
C MET A 78 3.01 10.81 -9.68
N CYS A 79 1.76 10.68 -10.13
CA CYS A 79 0.88 11.80 -10.43
C CYS A 79 -0.39 11.75 -9.58
N GLU A 80 -0.91 12.92 -9.23
CA GLU A 80 -2.29 13.05 -8.81
C GLU A 80 -3.19 13.48 -9.98
N VAL A 81 -4.49 13.20 -9.85
CA VAL A 81 -5.48 13.48 -10.88
C VAL A 81 -6.27 14.74 -10.53
N LEU A 82 -6.38 15.65 -11.48
CA LEU A 82 -7.14 16.89 -11.39
C LEU A 82 -8.20 16.97 -12.48
N LEU A 83 -9.21 17.79 -12.25
CA LEU A 83 -10.11 18.29 -13.29
C LEU A 83 -9.38 19.33 -14.16
N ILE A 84 -9.96 19.67 -15.31
CA ILE A 84 -9.39 20.66 -16.25
C ILE A 84 -9.28 22.08 -15.65
N ASP A 85 -10.05 22.38 -14.60
CA ASP A 85 -9.97 23.62 -13.83
C ASP A 85 -8.87 23.58 -12.74
N MET A 86 -8.05 22.52 -12.72
CA MET A 86 -6.96 22.26 -11.80
C MET A 86 -7.37 21.98 -10.34
N THR A 87 -8.67 21.77 -10.09
CA THR A 87 -9.14 21.26 -8.78
C THR A 87 -8.94 19.74 -8.68
N PRO A 88 -8.81 19.17 -7.46
CA PRO A 88 -8.67 17.73 -7.29
C PRO A 88 -9.84 16.96 -7.92
N HIS A 89 -9.53 15.92 -8.68
CA HIS A 89 -10.55 15.02 -9.21
C HIS A 89 -11.26 14.28 -8.06
N PRO A 90 -12.56 13.91 -8.15
CA PRO A 90 -13.26 13.19 -7.08
C PRO A 90 -12.61 11.88 -6.62
N THR A 91 -11.79 11.25 -7.47
CA THR A 91 -11.03 10.02 -7.16
C THR A 91 -9.67 10.30 -6.52
N ASN A 92 -9.26 11.57 -6.37
CA ASN A 92 -7.96 11.97 -5.85
C ASN A 92 -7.96 11.97 -4.32
N ASN A 93 -7.71 10.79 -3.73
CA ASN A 93 -7.58 10.65 -2.28
C ASN A 93 -6.31 11.29 -1.71
N ARG A 94 -5.29 11.53 -2.56
CA ARG A 94 -4.02 12.16 -2.14
C ARG A 94 -4.24 13.59 -1.67
N ALA A 95 -5.09 14.36 -2.34
CA ALA A 95 -5.38 15.74 -1.95
C ALA A 95 -5.92 15.84 -0.51
N ALA A 96 -6.91 15.02 -0.15
CA ALA A 96 -7.44 14.97 1.21
C ALA A 96 -6.41 14.46 2.24
N CYS A 97 -5.54 13.53 1.84
CA CYS A 97 -4.43 13.11 2.68
C CYS A 97 -3.42 14.25 2.92
N ALA A 98 -3.14 15.07 1.91
CA ALA A 98 -2.21 16.18 2.01
C ALA A 98 -2.72 17.26 2.99
N GLU A 99 -4.02 17.60 2.93
CA GLU A 99 -4.63 18.55 3.86
C GLU A 99 -4.50 18.09 5.32
N VAL A 100 -4.75 16.81 5.60
CA VAL A 100 -4.62 16.24 6.95
C VAL A 100 -3.15 16.16 7.39
N ALA A 101 -2.25 15.77 6.49
CA ALA A 101 -0.81 15.71 6.77
C ALA A 101 -0.23 17.09 7.12
N GLU A 102 -0.65 18.15 6.41
CA GLU A 102 -0.27 19.53 6.72
C GLU A 102 -0.85 19.99 8.06
N LYS A 103 -2.16 19.75 8.27
CA LYS A 103 -2.86 20.13 9.52
C LYS A 103 -2.21 19.55 10.78
N PHE A 104 -1.66 18.34 10.70
CA PHE A 104 -1.09 17.63 11.85
C PHE A 104 0.43 17.42 11.75
N ALA A 105 1.13 18.24 10.95
CA ALA A 105 2.57 18.12 10.74
C ALA A 105 3.38 18.19 12.05
N ASP A 106 2.95 18.99 13.02
CA ASP A 106 3.62 19.16 14.32
C ASP A 106 3.64 17.87 15.17
N HIS A 107 2.75 16.91 14.91
CA HIS A 107 2.78 15.60 15.57
C HIS A 107 3.87 14.67 15.01
N GLU A 108 4.49 15.04 13.88
CA GLU A 108 5.50 14.25 13.15
C GLU A 108 5.04 12.78 12.94
N PRO A 109 3.88 12.54 12.29
CA PRO A 109 3.35 11.20 12.08
C PRO A 109 4.26 10.39 11.16
N LEU A 110 4.56 9.16 11.55
CA LEU A 110 5.33 8.20 10.78
C LEU A 110 4.57 6.88 10.63
N PHE A 111 4.70 6.29 9.44
CA PHE A 111 4.03 5.07 9.02
C PHE A 111 5.00 4.05 8.45
N GLY A 112 4.77 2.77 8.77
CA GLY A 112 5.34 1.63 8.07
C GLY A 112 4.23 0.66 7.65
N ILE A 113 4.18 0.27 6.38
CA ILE A 113 3.10 -0.56 5.82
C ILE A 113 3.67 -1.89 5.34
N GLU A 114 3.11 -2.97 5.86
CA GLU A 114 3.39 -4.37 5.54
C GLU A 114 2.45 -4.83 4.41
N GLN A 115 2.86 -4.71 3.15
CA GLN A 115 2.02 -5.06 2.00
C GLN A 115 2.12 -6.55 1.69
N GLU A 116 1.08 -7.30 2.00
CA GLU A 116 0.94 -8.68 1.55
C GLU A 116 0.31 -8.75 0.15
N TYR A 117 0.67 -9.76 -0.63
CA TYR A 117 0.13 -10.02 -1.97
C TYR A 117 0.29 -11.50 -2.33
N THR A 118 -0.47 -11.97 -3.31
CA THR A 118 -0.42 -13.37 -3.77
C THR A 118 -0.15 -13.45 -5.26
N PHE A 119 0.75 -14.34 -5.66
CA PHE A 119 1.03 -14.61 -7.07
C PHE A 119 0.02 -15.59 -7.67
N PHE A 120 -0.32 -15.36 -8.94
CA PHE A 120 -1.20 -16.18 -9.74
C PHE A 120 -0.56 -16.45 -11.11
N LYS A 121 -0.80 -17.65 -11.64
CA LYS A 121 -0.45 -18.03 -13.02
C LYS A 121 -1.55 -18.92 -13.57
N ASP A 122 -2.01 -18.65 -14.80
CA ASP A 122 -3.10 -19.39 -15.44
C ASP A 122 -4.39 -19.45 -14.60
N GLY A 123 -4.74 -18.36 -13.91
CA GLY A 123 -5.98 -18.25 -13.13
C GLY A 123 -5.99 -19.01 -11.80
N ARG A 124 -4.83 -19.49 -11.32
CA ARG A 124 -4.66 -20.15 -10.02
C ARG A 124 -3.50 -19.55 -9.22
N PRO A 125 -3.49 -19.66 -7.89
CA PRO A 125 -2.34 -19.24 -7.10
C PRO A 125 -1.07 -19.99 -7.51
N LEU A 126 0.05 -19.29 -7.54
CA LEU A 126 1.35 -19.87 -7.84
C LEU A 126 1.73 -20.84 -6.70
N GLY A 127 2.07 -22.08 -7.05
CA GLY A 127 2.34 -23.15 -6.08
C GLY A 127 1.16 -24.09 -5.81
N PHE A 128 -0.06 -23.74 -6.22
CA PHE A 128 -1.20 -24.67 -6.17
C PHE A 128 -1.16 -25.64 -7.34
N PRO A 129 -1.42 -26.96 -7.16
CA PRO A 129 -1.49 -27.90 -8.28
C PRO A 129 -2.74 -27.68 -9.14
N VAL A 130 -2.69 -28.07 -10.41
CA VAL A 130 -3.85 -27.99 -11.30
C VAL A 130 -4.99 -28.85 -10.76
N GLY A 131 -6.15 -28.23 -10.50
CA GLY A 131 -7.35 -28.92 -10.03
C GLY A 131 -7.29 -29.40 -8.58
N GLY A 132 -6.34 -28.91 -7.76
CA GLY A 132 -6.19 -29.34 -6.37
C GLY A 132 -5.59 -28.28 -5.45
N PHE A 133 -5.24 -28.73 -4.26
CA PHE A 133 -4.62 -27.92 -3.21
C PHE A 133 -3.22 -28.44 -2.88
N PRO A 134 -2.28 -27.57 -2.50
CA PRO A 134 -1.01 -28.01 -1.95
C PRO A 134 -1.22 -28.57 -0.52
N ALA A 135 -0.14 -28.93 0.17
CA ALA A 135 -0.23 -29.35 1.56
C ALA A 135 -0.77 -28.20 2.45
N PRO A 136 -1.36 -28.50 3.62
CA PRO A 136 -1.85 -27.47 4.54
C PRO A 136 -0.78 -26.45 4.93
N GLN A 137 -1.21 -25.24 5.29
CA GLN A 137 -0.31 -24.16 5.71
C GLN A 137 0.52 -24.53 6.94
N GLY A 138 1.75 -24.03 7.00
CA GLY A 138 2.64 -24.19 8.16
C GLY A 138 4.11 -23.97 7.82
N PHE A 139 4.63 -24.68 6.83
CA PHE A 139 6.05 -24.65 6.45
C PHE A 139 6.38 -23.62 5.36
N TYR A 140 5.37 -22.95 4.78
CA TYR A 140 5.56 -21.94 3.73
C TYR A 140 6.11 -20.61 4.28
N TYR A 141 5.66 -20.19 5.47
CA TYR A 141 6.06 -18.92 6.08
C TYR A 141 7.58 -18.89 6.33
N CYS A 142 8.27 -17.91 5.73
CA CYS A 142 9.73 -17.82 5.74
C CYS A 142 10.46 -19.12 5.31
N GLY A 143 9.81 -19.94 4.46
CA GLY A 143 10.34 -21.23 4.00
C GLY A 143 11.53 -21.13 3.04
N VAL A 144 12.17 -22.27 2.79
CA VAL A 144 13.31 -22.40 1.87
C VAL A 144 13.33 -23.79 1.23
N GLY A 145 13.07 -23.85 -0.07
CA GLY A 145 12.99 -25.11 -0.80
C GLY A 145 12.01 -25.00 -1.95
N ALA A 146 12.21 -25.81 -2.99
CA ALA A 146 11.35 -25.77 -4.19
C ALA A 146 9.94 -26.33 -3.94
N ASP A 147 9.74 -27.03 -2.83
CA ASP A 147 8.48 -27.57 -2.33
C ASP A 147 7.67 -26.57 -1.49
N GLU A 148 8.31 -25.49 -1.01
CA GLU A 148 7.70 -24.52 -0.09
C GLU A 148 7.61 -23.11 -0.68
N VAL A 149 8.53 -22.76 -1.59
CA VAL A 149 8.73 -21.38 -2.05
C VAL A 149 8.41 -21.24 -3.52
N PHE A 150 7.50 -20.31 -3.83
CA PHE A 150 7.02 -20.09 -5.19
C PHE A 150 7.10 -18.61 -5.57
N GLY A 151 7.83 -18.29 -6.65
CA GLY A 151 7.91 -16.91 -7.19
C GLY A 151 9.03 -16.03 -6.62
N ARG A 152 9.99 -16.58 -5.85
CA ARG A 152 11.08 -15.81 -5.23
C ARG A 152 11.87 -14.95 -6.24
N GLU A 153 12.05 -15.42 -7.46
CA GLU A 153 12.70 -14.66 -8.54
C GLU A 153 12.02 -13.32 -8.84
N VAL A 154 10.69 -13.27 -8.79
CA VAL A 154 9.92 -12.02 -8.93
C VAL A 154 10.12 -11.12 -7.71
N VAL A 155 10.15 -11.72 -6.52
CA VAL A 155 10.30 -11.01 -5.23
C VAL A 155 11.67 -10.34 -5.14
N GLU A 156 12.74 -11.06 -5.47
CA GLU A 156 14.11 -10.53 -5.43
C GLU A 156 14.30 -9.43 -6.49
N ALA A 157 13.74 -9.61 -7.69
CA ALA A 157 13.76 -8.57 -8.74
C ALA A 157 12.98 -7.32 -8.33
N HIS A 158 11.81 -7.49 -7.71
CA HIS A 158 11.00 -6.40 -7.17
C HIS A 158 11.71 -5.65 -6.03
N MET A 159 12.32 -6.39 -5.10
CA MET A 159 13.10 -5.83 -4.00
C MET A 159 14.24 -4.96 -4.52
N GLU A 160 15.06 -5.48 -5.45
CA GLU A 160 16.17 -4.72 -6.03
C GLU A 160 15.67 -3.47 -6.76
N ALA A 161 14.62 -3.60 -7.57
CA ALA A 161 14.03 -2.47 -8.29
C ALA A 161 13.50 -1.39 -7.34
N CYS A 162 12.87 -1.78 -6.22
CA CYS A 162 12.44 -0.83 -5.19
C CYS A 162 13.62 -0.11 -4.54
N ILE A 163 14.71 -0.82 -4.24
CA ILE A 163 15.93 -0.22 -3.68
C ILE A 163 16.54 0.78 -4.67
N GLU A 164 16.68 0.39 -5.94
CA GLU A 164 17.21 1.25 -7.02
C GLU A 164 16.33 2.49 -7.27
N ALA A 165 15.00 2.34 -7.19
CA ALA A 165 14.05 3.45 -7.28
C ALA A 165 14.06 4.36 -6.03
N GLY A 166 14.76 3.99 -4.96
CA GLY A 166 14.80 4.75 -3.71
C GLY A 166 13.52 4.64 -2.88
N VAL A 167 12.72 3.58 -3.08
CA VAL A 167 11.62 3.24 -2.17
C VAL A 167 12.22 2.87 -0.81
N GLY A 168 11.66 3.41 0.27
CA GLY A 168 12.03 3.16 1.66
C GLY A 168 11.63 1.76 2.13
N LEU A 169 12.13 0.74 1.43
CA LEU A 169 11.90 -0.67 1.71
C LEU A 169 12.65 -1.08 2.98
N SER A 170 11.97 -1.70 3.93
CA SER A 170 12.56 -2.18 5.19
C SER A 170 12.74 -3.70 5.26
N GLY A 171 12.06 -4.45 4.39
CA GLY A 171 12.22 -5.89 4.30
C GLY A 171 11.23 -6.57 3.35
N ILE A 172 11.38 -7.89 3.25
CA ILE A 172 10.49 -8.82 2.55
C ILE A 172 10.42 -10.15 3.32
N ASN A 173 9.34 -10.90 3.16
CA ASN A 173 9.26 -12.30 3.60
C ASN A 173 8.25 -13.11 2.77
N ALA A 174 8.43 -14.44 2.77
CA ALA A 174 7.40 -15.36 2.30
C ALA A 174 6.30 -15.45 3.36
N GLU A 175 5.04 -15.40 2.91
CA GLU A 175 3.88 -15.43 3.79
C GLU A 175 3.32 -16.85 4.00
N VAL A 176 2.29 -16.96 4.83
CA VAL A 176 1.74 -18.25 5.28
C VAL A 176 1.12 -19.07 4.15
N MET A 177 0.46 -18.44 3.17
CA MET A 177 -0.13 -19.14 2.01
C MET A 177 0.95 -19.35 0.94
N PRO A 178 1.04 -20.54 0.30
CA PRO A 178 2.02 -20.76 -0.76
C PRO A 178 1.76 -19.84 -1.95
N GLY A 179 2.82 -19.15 -2.39
CA GLY A 179 2.75 -18.10 -3.42
C GLY A 179 2.34 -16.73 -2.89
N GLN A 180 2.09 -16.59 -1.58
CA GLN A 180 1.88 -15.32 -0.90
C GLN A 180 3.20 -14.77 -0.36
N TRP A 181 3.36 -13.45 -0.43
CA TRP A 181 4.56 -12.74 -0.04
C TRP A 181 4.21 -11.40 0.59
N GLU A 182 5.18 -10.81 1.28
CA GLU A 182 5.08 -9.48 1.88
C GLU A 182 6.31 -8.64 1.55
N PHE A 183 6.11 -7.34 1.39
CA PHE A 183 7.17 -6.33 1.43
C PHE A 183 6.78 -5.17 2.35
N GLN A 184 7.75 -4.57 3.03
CA GLN A 184 7.49 -3.52 4.02
C GLN A 184 8.05 -2.16 3.57
N VAL A 185 7.20 -1.12 3.53
CA VAL A 185 7.58 0.26 3.17
C VAL A 185 7.49 1.17 4.39
N GLY A 186 8.56 1.89 4.72
CA GLY A 186 8.63 2.83 5.84
C GLY A 186 9.80 2.54 6.79
N PRO A 187 9.98 3.37 7.85
CA PRO A 187 9.06 4.40 8.32
C PRO A 187 9.16 5.73 7.54
N LEU A 188 8.02 6.29 7.13
CA LEU A 188 7.93 7.53 6.32
C LEU A 188 6.72 8.39 6.73
N SER A 189 6.67 9.65 6.28
CA SER A 189 5.51 10.52 6.50
C SER A 189 4.25 10.02 5.75
N PRO A 190 3.03 10.50 6.06
CA PRO A 190 1.79 9.98 5.48
C PRO A 190 1.76 10.04 3.94
N LEU A 191 2.22 11.14 3.36
CA LEU A 191 2.26 11.31 1.90
C LEU A 191 3.35 10.46 1.27
N GLU A 192 4.56 10.46 1.85
CA GLU A 192 5.70 9.72 1.31
C GLU A 192 5.46 8.21 1.32
N VAL A 193 4.97 7.64 2.42
CA VAL A 193 4.66 6.20 2.49
C VAL A 193 3.60 5.81 1.47
N SER A 194 2.63 6.70 1.22
CA SER A 194 1.52 6.44 0.31
C SER A 194 1.95 6.54 -1.16
N ASP A 195 2.70 7.59 -1.50
CA ASP A 195 3.30 7.78 -2.82
C ASP A 195 4.21 6.57 -3.15
N GLN A 196 5.07 6.17 -2.21
CA GLN A 196 6.01 5.07 -2.40
C GLN A 196 5.34 3.70 -2.44
N LEU A 197 4.31 3.43 -1.64
CA LEU A 197 3.60 2.15 -1.70
C LEU A 197 2.89 1.98 -3.05
N TRP A 198 2.31 3.04 -3.62
CA TRP A 198 1.71 2.97 -4.96
C TRP A 198 2.75 2.70 -6.05
N VAL A 199 3.93 3.32 -5.96
CA VAL A 199 5.05 3.03 -6.89
C VAL A 199 5.59 1.62 -6.70
N ALA A 200 5.73 1.14 -5.47
CA ALA A 200 6.15 -0.22 -5.17
C ALA A 200 5.14 -1.26 -5.70
N ARG A 201 3.84 -0.99 -5.60
CA ARG A 201 2.78 -1.81 -6.24
C ARG A 201 2.89 -1.79 -7.76
N TRP A 202 3.13 -0.63 -8.37
CA TRP A 202 3.32 -0.53 -9.82
C TRP A 202 4.53 -1.37 -10.28
N LEU A 203 5.66 -1.26 -9.58
CA LEU A 203 6.85 -2.06 -9.84
C LEU A 203 6.58 -3.55 -9.70
N LEU A 204 5.85 -3.97 -8.65
CA LEU A 204 5.46 -5.37 -8.46
C LEU A 204 4.70 -5.92 -9.66
N TYR A 205 3.67 -5.21 -10.13
CA TYR A 205 2.89 -5.63 -11.30
C TYR A 205 3.76 -5.65 -12.56
N ARG A 206 4.49 -4.56 -12.82
CA ARG A 206 5.29 -4.41 -14.03
C ARG A 206 6.42 -5.42 -14.14
N ILE A 207 7.02 -5.81 -13.02
CA ILE A 207 8.06 -6.85 -12.98
C ILE A 207 7.43 -8.22 -13.15
N ALA A 208 6.32 -8.52 -12.47
CA ALA A 208 5.65 -9.81 -12.59
C ALA A 208 5.19 -10.13 -14.02
N GLU A 209 4.86 -9.12 -14.83
CA GLU A 209 4.59 -9.25 -16.27
C GLU A 209 5.73 -9.98 -17.02
N GLU A 210 6.99 -9.75 -16.66
CA GLU A 210 8.17 -10.34 -17.33
C GLU A 210 8.31 -11.84 -17.05
N PHE A 211 7.69 -12.31 -15.96
CA PHE A 211 7.69 -13.71 -15.54
C PHE A 211 6.38 -14.43 -15.91
N ASP A 212 5.46 -13.77 -16.61
CA ASP A 212 4.13 -14.30 -16.94
C ASP A 212 3.41 -14.78 -15.66
N ILE A 213 3.49 -13.93 -14.63
CA ILE A 213 2.86 -14.08 -13.32
C ILE A 213 2.04 -12.81 -13.05
N SER A 214 0.86 -12.98 -12.47
CA SER A 214 0.07 -11.86 -11.95
C SER A 214 0.25 -11.77 -10.44
N ALA A 215 0.45 -10.58 -9.90
CA ALA A 215 0.29 -10.33 -8.47
C ALA A 215 -1.14 -9.84 -8.21
N THR A 216 -1.72 -10.22 -7.07
CA THR A 216 -3.00 -9.69 -6.59
C THR A 216 -2.89 -9.22 -5.16
N VAL A 217 -3.59 -8.11 -4.87
CA VAL A 217 -3.77 -7.55 -3.53
C VAL A 217 -5.18 -7.82 -2.99
N GLU A 218 -5.94 -8.72 -3.61
CA GLU A 218 -7.24 -9.15 -3.08
C GLU A 218 -7.09 -9.70 -1.65
N PRO A 219 -7.95 -9.29 -0.70
CA PRO A 219 -7.77 -9.60 0.72
C PRO A 219 -8.03 -11.08 1.05
N LYS A 220 -8.76 -11.79 0.20
CA LYS A 220 -9.04 -13.21 0.35
C LYS A 220 -8.98 -13.93 -1.01
N PRO A 221 -7.78 -14.17 -1.55
CA PRO A 221 -7.61 -14.67 -2.90
C PRO A 221 -8.09 -16.11 -3.06
N VAL A 222 -8.08 -16.91 -1.99
CA VAL A 222 -8.60 -18.27 -1.94
C VAL A 222 -9.51 -18.43 -0.73
N LYS A 223 -10.73 -18.94 -0.96
CA LYS A 223 -11.69 -19.23 0.11
C LYS A 223 -11.28 -20.45 0.92
N GLY A 224 -11.72 -20.50 2.18
CA GLY A 224 -11.46 -21.62 3.09
C GLY A 224 -10.25 -21.36 4.00
N ASP A 225 -9.56 -22.44 4.35
CA ASP A 225 -8.46 -22.51 5.33
C ASP A 225 -7.11 -22.08 4.72
N TRP A 226 -7.13 -20.94 4.03
CA TRP A 226 -5.95 -20.28 3.47
C TRP A 226 -5.89 -18.84 4.00
N ASN A 227 -4.70 -18.33 4.29
CA ASN A 227 -4.54 -16.98 4.81
C ASN A 227 -5.12 -15.94 3.84
N GLY A 228 -5.63 -14.85 4.40
CA GLY A 228 -5.94 -13.65 3.61
C GLY A 228 -4.71 -12.76 3.45
N ALA A 229 -4.85 -11.69 2.69
CA ALA A 229 -3.81 -10.70 2.46
C ALA A 229 -4.14 -9.36 3.14
N GLY A 230 -3.28 -8.92 4.05
CA GLY A 230 -3.37 -7.66 4.79
C GLY A 230 -2.46 -6.55 4.27
N ALA A 231 -2.67 -5.35 4.82
CA ALA A 231 -1.74 -4.23 4.72
C ALA A 231 -1.49 -3.66 6.13
N HIS A 232 -0.85 -4.43 7.02
CA HIS A 232 -0.71 -3.98 8.41
C HIS A 232 0.01 -2.63 8.45
N THR A 233 -0.57 -1.70 9.19
CA THR A 233 -0.14 -0.30 9.18
C THR A 233 0.40 0.07 10.55
N ASN A 234 1.71 0.13 10.64
CA ASN A 234 2.46 0.62 11.79
C ASN A 234 2.38 2.14 11.84
N PHE A 235 2.07 2.73 13.00
CA PHE A 235 1.88 4.17 13.17
C PHE A 235 2.48 4.70 14.47
N SER A 236 3.13 5.87 14.40
CA SER A 236 3.56 6.64 15.57
C SER A 236 3.53 8.14 15.33
N THR A 237 3.32 8.90 16.40
CA THR A 237 3.64 10.33 16.49
C THR A 237 4.90 10.53 17.32
N LYS A 238 5.46 11.75 17.33
CA LYS A 238 6.59 12.10 18.21
C LYS A 238 6.32 11.73 19.66
N ALA A 239 5.15 12.08 20.19
CA ALA A 239 4.77 11.78 21.57
C ALA A 239 4.73 10.28 21.85
N MET A 240 4.24 9.46 20.91
CA MET A 240 4.26 7.99 21.04
C MET A 240 5.68 7.43 21.04
N ARG A 241 6.59 8.01 20.26
CA ARG A 241 8.01 7.63 20.24
C ARG A 241 8.75 8.02 21.53
N GLU A 242 8.15 8.87 22.37
CA GLU A 242 8.72 9.36 23.63
C GLU A 242 8.01 8.83 24.88
N GLY A 243 6.80 8.26 24.76
CA GLY A 243 6.05 7.75 25.90
C GLY A 243 4.93 6.75 25.57
N TYR A 244 4.48 6.04 26.61
CA TYR A 244 3.50 4.95 26.49
C TYR A 244 2.05 5.42 26.56
N ASP A 245 1.74 6.46 27.34
CA ASP A 245 0.37 6.97 27.47
C ASP A 245 -0.20 7.44 26.11
N PRO A 246 0.57 8.15 25.24
CA PRO A 246 0.11 8.47 23.89
C PRO A 246 -0.20 7.24 23.01
N ILE A 247 0.44 6.11 23.26
CA ILE A 247 0.18 4.85 22.52
C ILE A 247 -1.19 4.29 22.93
N ILE A 248 -1.51 4.31 24.22
CA ILE A 248 -2.81 3.89 24.72
C ILE A 248 -3.90 4.84 24.22
N ALA A 249 -3.68 6.15 24.30
CA ALA A 249 -4.59 7.16 23.76
C ALA A 249 -4.86 6.96 22.26
N ALA A 250 -3.83 6.63 21.47
CA ALA A 250 -3.99 6.31 20.05
C ALA A 250 -4.87 5.08 19.81
N CYS A 251 -4.67 4.00 20.59
CA CYS A 251 -5.50 2.80 20.50
C CYS A 251 -6.97 3.10 20.85
N GLU A 252 -7.21 3.86 21.91
CA GLU A 252 -8.55 4.25 22.34
C GLU A 252 -9.24 5.15 21.31
N ALA A 253 -8.53 6.13 20.76
CA ALA A 253 -9.04 7.01 19.71
C ALA A 253 -9.49 6.22 18.47
N LEU A 254 -8.67 5.28 17.99
CA LEU A 254 -9.02 4.40 16.86
C LEU A 254 -10.25 3.51 17.17
N GLY A 255 -10.45 3.15 18.44
CA GLY A 255 -11.63 2.40 18.88
C GLY A 255 -12.92 3.21 18.76
N THR A 256 -12.88 4.53 19.01
CA THR A 256 -14.08 5.39 18.91
C THR A 256 -14.60 5.54 17.47
N LYS A 257 -13.75 5.29 16.46
CA LYS A 257 -14.06 5.40 15.04
C LYS A 257 -13.90 4.08 14.27
N ALA A 258 -13.93 2.94 14.96
CA ALA A 258 -13.60 1.65 14.35
C ALA A 258 -14.44 1.32 13.09
N GLU A 259 -15.74 1.61 13.11
CA GLU A 259 -16.64 1.38 11.96
C GLU A 259 -16.29 2.23 10.74
N GLU A 260 -15.94 3.51 10.95
CA GLU A 260 -15.51 4.42 9.89
C GLU A 260 -14.24 3.92 9.22
N HIS A 261 -13.26 3.48 10.01
CA HIS A 261 -12.01 2.93 9.50
C HIS A 261 -12.26 1.65 8.68
N VAL A 262 -12.97 0.66 9.24
CA VAL A 262 -13.23 -0.63 8.57
C VAL A 262 -13.93 -0.44 7.22
N LYS A 263 -14.89 0.49 7.11
CA LYS A 263 -15.56 0.81 5.84
C LYS A 263 -14.63 1.34 4.74
N ASN A 264 -13.48 1.88 5.12
CA ASN A 264 -12.50 2.52 4.23
C ASN A 264 -11.18 1.73 4.13
N TYR A 265 -11.10 0.55 4.74
CA TYR A 265 -9.88 -0.25 4.85
C TYR A 265 -9.73 -1.30 3.74
N GLY A 266 -10.42 -1.09 2.62
CA GLY A 266 -10.38 -1.95 1.44
C GLY A 266 -11.66 -2.76 1.25
N HIS A 267 -12.00 -3.02 -0.01
CA HIS A 267 -13.17 -3.82 -0.36
C HIS A 267 -12.96 -5.29 0.01
N GLY A 268 -14.04 -6.00 0.39
CA GLY A 268 -14.01 -7.44 0.74
C GLY A 268 -13.41 -7.73 2.12
N ILE A 269 -13.43 -6.76 3.03
CA ILE A 269 -12.86 -6.89 4.38
C ILE A 269 -13.53 -7.99 5.21
N GLU A 270 -14.82 -8.23 4.99
CA GLU A 270 -15.61 -9.27 5.66
C GLU A 270 -15.16 -10.70 5.30
N ASP A 271 -14.60 -10.90 4.12
CA ASP A 271 -14.09 -12.21 3.68
C ASP A 271 -12.74 -12.55 4.33
N ARG A 272 -11.99 -11.53 4.78
CA ARG A 272 -10.70 -11.68 5.45
C ARG A 272 -10.83 -11.66 6.97
N LEU A 273 -11.46 -10.62 7.53
CA LEU A 273 -11.52 -10.36 8.97
C LEU A 273 -12.68 -11.12 9.62
N THR A 274 -12.46 -12.42 9.84
CA THR A 274 -13.48 -13.34 10.38
C THR A 274 -13.26 -13.71 11.85
N GLY A 275 -12.14 -13.30 12.44
CA GLY A 275 -11.66 -13.82 13.74
C GLY A 275 -10.84 -15.10 13.62
N ALA A 276 -10.83 -15.75 12.44
CA ALA A 276 -9.91 -16.84 12.11
C ALA A 276 -8.72 -16.32 11.28
N HIS A 277 -7.58 -17.02 11.35
CA HIS A 277 -6.37 -16.77 10.56
C HIS A 277 -5.73 -15.39 10.69
N GLU A 278 -5.86 -14.75 11.86
CA GLU A 278 -5.37 -13.39 12.13
C GLU A 278 -6.04 -12.34 11.19
N THR A 279 -6.81 -11.38 11.66
CA THR A 279 -6.96 -10.84 13.02
C THR A 279 -8.42 -10.91 13.51
N ALA A 280 -8.82 -10.01 14.42
CA ALA A 280 -10.15 -9.81 14.96
C ALA A 280 -11.24 -9.76 13.86
N PRO A 281 -12.48 -10.16 14.17
CA PRO A 281 -13.60 -9.99 13.25
C PRO A 281 -13.85 -8.52 12.93
N TRP A 282 -14.25 -8.19 11.70
CA TRP A 282 -14.43 -6.81 11.25
C TRP A 282 -15.49 -6.02 12.04
N THR A 283 -16.39 -6.70 12.73
CA THR A 283 -17.47 -6.12 13.55
C THR A 283 -17.04 -5.71 14.96
N GLU A 284 -15.84 -6.11 15.39
CA GLU A 284 -15.36 -5.87 16.75
C GLU A 284 -14.04 -5.11 16.74
N PHE A 285 -13.86 -4.24 17.73
CA PHE A 285 -12.60 -3.56 17.96
C PHE A 285 -11.93 -4.07 19.23
N SER A 286 -10.65 -4.41 19.13
CA SER A 286 -9.83 -4.78 20.27
C SER A 286 -8.39 -4.32 20.07
N TYR A 287 -7.68 -4.10 21.17
CA TYR A 287 -6.23 -3.89 21.13
C TYR A 287 -5.54 -4.67 22.26
N GLY A 288 -4.28 -5.03 22.04
CA GLY A 288 -3.53 -5.78 23.04
C GLY A 288 -2.04 -5.89 22.78
N VAL A 289 -1.28 -6.09 23.85
CA VAL A 289 0.17 -6.33 23.77
C VAL A 289 0.42 -7.71 23.17
N SER A 290 1.21 -7.78 22.09
CA SER A 290 1.58 -9.02 21.40
C SER A 290 0.40 -9.86 20.89
N ASN A 291 -0.80 -9.29 20.79
CA ASN A 291 -1.98 -10.04 20.38
C ASN A 291 -2.21 -9.91 18.87
N ARG A 292 -1.83 -10.94 18.11
CA ARG A 292 -2.06 -10.99 16.65
C ARG A 292 -3.53 -11.12 16.27
N GLY A 293 -4.38 -11.58 17.20
CA GLY A 293 -5.83 -11.66 17.04
C GLY A 293 -6.58 -10.39 17.41
N ALA A 294 -5.88 -9.33 17.84
CA ALA A 294 -6.49 -8.03 18.13
C ALA A 294 -6.48 -7.11 16.91
N SER A 295 -7.47 -6.24 16.80
CA SER A 295 -7.55 -5.24 15.72
C SER A 295 -6.30 -4.36 15.66
N ILE A 296 -5.85 -3.87 16.82
CA ILE A 296 -4.59 -3.14 16.99
C ILE A 296 -3.65 -3.93 17.89
N ARG A 297 -2.41 -4.13 17.44
CA ARG A 297 -1.36 -4.76 18.24
C ARG A 297 -0.41 -3.70 18.78
N ILE A 298 -0.07 -3.80 20.05
CA ILE A 298 1.08 -3.11 20.64
C ILE A 298 2.23 -4.12 20.67
N PRO A 299 3.33 -3.91 19.92
CA PRO A 299 4.46 -4.83 19.93
C PRO A 299 5.06 -4.99 21.33
N TRP A 300 5.61 -6.17 21.63
CA TRP A 300 6.15 -6.43 22.97
C TRP A 300 7.29 -5.48 23.33
N GLN A 301 8.15 -5.13 22.35
CA GLN A 301 9.26 -4.20 22.55
C GLN A 301 8.74 -2.83 22.98
N VAL A 302 7.66 -2.36 22.36
CA VAL A 302 7.00 -1.09 22.69
C VAL A 302 6.45 -1.11 24.12
N ALA A 303 5.86 -2.23 24.54
CA ALA A 303 5.37 -2.42 25.90
C ALA A 303 6.49 -2.53 26.95
N VAL A 304 7.67 -3.03 26.58
CA VAL A 304 8.87 -3.10 27.44
C VAL A 304 9.54 -1.73 27.55
N ASP A 305 9.80 -1.08 26.42
CA ASP A 305 10.52 0.19 26.33
C ASP A 305 9.65 1.40 26.70
N LYS A 306 8.34 1.20 26.84
CA LYS A 306 7.33 2.22 27.19
C LYS A 306 7.29 3.39 26.20
N LYS A 307 7.54 3.12 24.93
CA LYS A 307 7.49 4.08 23.81
C LYS A 307 7.59 3.33 22.47
N GLY A 308 7.20 3.97 21.38
CA GLY A 308 7.30 3.40 20.03
C GLY A 308 6.05 3.65 19.18
N TYR A 309 5.43 2.57 18.71
CA TYR A 309 4.36 2.61 17.71
C TYR A 309 3.24 1.60 18.03
N ILE A 310 2.12 1.74 17.33
CA ILE A 310 1.03 0.74 17.26
C ILE A 310 1.00 0.12 15.88
N GLU A 311 0.41 -1.06 15.74
CA GLU A 311 0.17 -1.69 14.45
C GLU A 311 -1.34 -1.94 14.27
N ASP A 312 -1.93 -1.28 13.28
CA ASP A 312 -3.30 -1.53 12.85
C ASP A 312 -3.33 -2.71 11.87
N ARG A 313 -3.93 -3.83 12.29
CA ARG A 313 -3.96 -5.08 11.51
C ARG A 313 -5.21 -5.21 10.62
N ARG A 314 -6.10 -4.22 10.68
CA ARG A 314 -7.39 -4.23 9.97
C ARG A 314 -7.34 -3.85 8.49
N PRO A 315 -6.38 -3.06 7.95
CA PRO A 315 -6.36 -2.75 6.53
C PRO A 315 -6.14 -4.00 5.67
N ASN A 316 -6.93 -4.14 4.60
CA ASN A 316 -6.75 -5.16 3.57
C ASN A 316 -5.55 -4.84 2.69
N ALA A 317 -4.98 -5.87 2.04
CA ALA A 317 -3.94 -5.70 1.04
C ALA A 317 -4.32 -4.72 -0.09
N ASN A 318 -5.60 -4.65 -0.47
CA ASN A 318 -6.13 -3.76 -1.52
C ASN A 318 -6.48 -2.34 -1.05
N MET A 319 -6.16 -1.96 0.20
CA MET A 319 -6.46 -0.62 0.72
C MET A 319 -5.74 0.49 -0.08
N ASP A 320 -6.32 1.68 -0.12
CA ASP A 320 -5.64 2.88 -0.62
C ASP A 320 -4.82 3.51 0.52
N PRO A 321 -3.47 3.57 0.41
CA PRO A 321 -2.64 4.12 1.47
C PRO A 321 -2.97 5.58 1.79
N TYR A 322 -3.42 6.38 0.81
CA TYR A 322 -3.82 7.78 1.09
C TYR A 322 -5.03 7.83 2.00
N VAL A 323 -5.97 6.88 1.85
CA VAL A 323 -7.17 6.82 2.68
C VAL A 323 -6.82 6.35 4.09
N VAL A 324 -6.07 5.25 4.20
CA VAL A 324 -5.73 4.65 5.49
C VAL A 324 -4.85 5.58 6.33
N THR A 325 -3.78 6.13 5.74
CA THR A 325 -2.88 7.04 6.46
C THR A 325 -3.61 8.31 6.90
N ARG A 326 -4.43 8.92 6.02
CA ARG A 326 -5.28 10.06 6.35
C ARG A 326 -6.19 9.77 7.54
N LEU A 327 -6.91 8.65 7.53
CA LEU A 327 -7.87 8.32 8.58
C LEU A 327 -7.15 8.06 9.92
N ILE A 328 -6.03 7.35 9.92
CA ILE A 328 -5.25 7.12 11.15
C ILE A 328 -4.71 8.44 11.69
N THR A 329 -4.09 9.27 10.85
CA THR A 329 -3.58 10.58 11.26
C THR A 329 -4.69 11.48 11.80
N ASP A 330 -5.80 11.63 11.08
CA ASP A 330 -6.90 12.49 11.53
C ASP A 330 -7.50 12.01 12.86
N THR A 331 -7.78 10.72 13.00
CA THR A 331 -8.37 10.16 14.22
C THR A 331 -7.44 10.29 15.43
N VAL A 332 -6.17 9.91 15.30
CA VAL A 332 -5.25 9.91 16.44
C VAL A 332 -4.80 11.34 16.78
N CYS A 333 -4.44 12.16 15.79
CA CYS A 333 -3.93 13.50 16.05
C CYS A 333 -5.05 14.46 16.48
N SER A 334 -6.28 14.32 15.98
CA SER A 334 -7.42 15.12 16.48
C SER A 334 -7.74 14.85 17.95
N ALA A 335 -7.57 13.60 18.41
CA ALA A 335 -7.81 13.22 19.80
C ALA A 335 -6.72 13.73 20.76
N ALA A 336 -5.58 14.17 20.23
CA ALA A 336 -4.45 14.69 20.98
C ALA A 336 -4.43 16.24 21.10
N LEU A 337 -5.40 16.92 20.47
CA LEU A 337 -5.63 18.38 20.59
C LEU A 337 -6.39 18.72 21.88
#